data_AF-A0A8J6GFR4-F1
#
_entry.id   AF-A0A8J6GFR4-F1
#
_cell.length_a   1.000
_cell.length_b   1.000
_cell.length_c   1.000
_cell.angle_alpha   90.00
_cell.angle_beta   90.00
_cell.angle_gamma   90.00
#
_symmetry.space_group_name_H-M   'P 1'
#
loop_
_entity.id
_entity.type
_entity.pdbx_description
1 polymer ?
#
loop_
_entity_poly.entity_id
_entity_poly.type
_entity_poly.pdbx_seq_one_letter_code
_entity_poly.pdbx_strand_id
1 'polypeptide(L)'
;MQAMGETVVHTRISHLQLMLEILIILSTWPIPGHAQHINLPEVMIPLRVRGNITMQAMGWLTYSLHVEGQRHYIYMKAKKFSMSRHLSVFTYTEQGALHQDQPFVQNNCYYHGYVD
;
A
#
# COMPACT_ATOMS: atom_id res chain seq x y z
N MET A 1 1.14 20.93 58.20
CA MET A 1 1.87 20.80 56.91
C MET A 1 1.09 19.83 56.03
N GLN A 2 0.04 20.29 55.33
CA GLN A 2 -0.74 19.39 54.46
C GLN A 2 -1.42 20.09 53.26
N ALA A 3 -1.30 21.41 53.14
CA ALA A 3 -1.96 22.19 52.08
C ALA A 3 -1.15 22.32 50.77
N MET A 4 0.11 21.86 50.74
CA MET A 4 1.00 21.98 49.55
C MET A 4 1.03 20.72 48.68
N GLY A 5 0.64 19.56 49.22
CA GLY A 5 0.61 18.29 48.49
C GLY A 5 -0.64 18.15 47.61
N GLU A 6 -1.79 18.63 48.11
CA GLU A 6 -3.08 18.54 47.42
C GLU A 6 -3.13 19.43 46.17
N THR A 7 -2.52 20.61 46.23
CA THR A 7 -2.45 21.57 45.12
C THR A 7 -1.57 21.06 43.97
N VAL A 8 -0.45 20.41 44.27
CA VAL A 8 0.46 19.82 43.27
C VAL A 8 -0.17 18.61 42.56
N VAL A 9 -0.88 17.76 43.32
CA VAL A 9 -1.58 16.59 42.78
C VAL A 9 -2.75 17.03 41.89
N HIS A 10 -3.53 18.02 42.32
CA HIS A 10 -4.64 18.57 41.53
C HIS A 10 -4.15 19.15 40.20
N THR A 11 -3.02 19.88 40.21
CA THR A 11 -2.44 20.46 38.99
C THR A 11 -1.98 19.39 37.99
N ARG A 12 -1.40 18.28 38.48
CA ARG A 12 -1.01 17.14 37.62
C ARG A 12 -2.23 16.43 37.03
N ILE A 13 -3.29 16.26 37.81
CA ILE A 13 -4.54 15.63 37.34
C ILE A 13 -5.19 16.47 36.25
N SER A 14 -5.30 17.79 36.46
CA SER A 14 -5.84 18.70 35.45
C SER A 14 -5.00 18.72 34.17
N HIS A 15 -3.67 18.67 34.28
CA HIS A 15 -2.78 18.58 33.12
C HIS A 15 -2.94 17.26 32.36
N LEU A 16 -3.08 16.14 33.08
CA LEU A 16 -3.35 14.82 32.47
C LEU A 16 -4.69 14.79 31.75
N GLN A 17 -5.74 15.37 32.34
CA GLN A 17 -7.04 15.50 31.69
C GLN A 17 -6.98 16.35 30.43
N LEU A 18 -6.27 17.48 30.47
CA LEU A 18 -6.08 18.34 29.30
C LEU A 18 -5.31 17.62 28.18
N MET A 19 -4.27 16.87 28.53
CA MET A 19 -3.52 16.07 27.56
C MET A 19 -4.38 14.96 26.93
N LEU A 20 -5.24 14.32 27.73
CA LEU A 20 -6.16 13.30 27.24
C LEU A 20 -7.19 13.88 26.27
N GLU A 21 -7.79 15.03 26.59
CA GLU A 21 -8.72 15.75 25.71
C GLU A 21 -8.07 16.09 24.34
N ILE A 22 -6.83 16.59 24.36
CA ILE A 22 -6.08 16.91 23.14
C ILE A 22 -5.83 15.66 22.28
N LEU A 23 -5.48 14.53 22.91
CA LEU A 23 -5.29 13.24 22.24
C LEU A 23 -6.58 12.73 21.60
N ILE A 24 -7.72 12.88 22.28
CA ILE A 24 -9.04 12.48 21.76
C ILE A 24 -9.37 13.32 20.51
N ILE A 25 -9.16 14.64 20.56
CA ILE A 25 -9.40 15.53 19.41
C ILE A 25 -8.52 15.15 18.21
N LEU A 26 -7.22 14.88 18.44
CA LEU A 26 -6.29 14.45 17.39
C LEU A 26 -6.67 13.08 16.80
N SER A 27 -7.19 12.16 17.61
CA SER A 27 -7.64 10.84 17.13
C SER A 27 -8.95 10.89 16.35
N THR A 28 -9.78 11.90 16.60
CA THR A 28 -11.08 12.09 15.93
C THR A 28 -10.95 12.97 14.69
N TRP A 29 -9.74 13.44 14.36
CA TRP A 29 -9.52 14.14 13.10
C TRP A 29 -9.94 13.18 11.97
N PRO A 30 -10.97 13.52 11.19
CA PRO A 30 -11.32 12.70 10.05
C PRO A 30 -10.09 12.72 9.14
N ILE A 31 -9.43 11.57 8.98
CA ILE A 31 -8.51 11.35 7.86
C ILE A 31 -9.27 11.89 6.66
N PRO A 32 -8.75 12.88 5.91
CA PRO A 32 -9.41 13.36 4.71
C PRO A 32 -9.68 12.12 3.87
N GLY A 33 -10.93 11.66 3.90
CA GLY A 33 -11.30 10.42 3.27
C GLY A 33 -10.95 10.62 1.82
N HIS A 34 -10.00 9.84 1.32
CA HIS A 34 -9.65 9.85 -0.09
C HIS A 34 -10.97 9.79 -0.83
N ALA A 35 -11.30 10.89 -1.53
CA ALA A 35 -12.46 10.91 -2.40
C ALA A 35 -12.29 9.70 -3.30
N GLN A 36 -13.14 8.69 -3.13
CA GLN A 36 -13.11 7.51 -3.98
C GLN A 36 -13.54 8.02 -5.34
N HIS A 37 -12.57 8.29 -6.19
CA HIS A 37 -12.81 8.70 -7.54
C HIS A 37 -13.53 7.55 -8.22
N ILE A 38 -14.83 7.69 -8.43
CA ILE A 38 -15.70 6.68 -9.04
C ILE A 38 -15.46 6.70 -10.56
N ASN A 39 -14.24 6.37 -10.97
CA ASN A 39 -13.97 6.07 -12.38
C ASN A 39 -14.19 4.58 -12.60
N LEU A 40 -14.80 4.25 -13.74
CA LEU A 40 -14.81 2.86 -14.19
C LEU A 40 -13.36 2.38 -14.37
N PRO A 41 -13.07 1.10 -14.07
CA PRO A 41 -11.74 0.54 -14.31
C PRO A 41 -11.37 0.67 -15.79
N GLU A 42 -10.28 1.38 -16.07
CA GLU A 42 -9.71 1.43 -17.41
C GLU A 42 -8.85 0.19 -17.65
N VAL A 43 -9.11 -0.54 -18.73
CA VAL A 43 -8.35 -1.75 -19.11
C VAL A 43 -7.50 -1.45 -20.34
N MET A 44 -6.20 -1.65 -20.22
CA MET A 44 -5.24 -1.45 -21.31
C MET A 44 -4.12 -2.48 -21.28
N ILE A 45 -3.49 -2.71 -22.43
CA ILE A 45 -2.35 -3.61 -22.57
C ILE A 45 -1.06 -2.77 -22.61
N PRO A 46 -0.14 -2.92 -21.64
CA PRO A 46 1.11 -2.18 -21.65
C PRO A 46 2.00 -2.61 -22.82
N LEU A 47 2.63 -1.64 -23.48
CA LEU A 47 3.52 -1.88 -24.63
C LEU A 47 4.97 -1.88 -24.18
N ARG A 48 5.72 -2.96 -24.49
CA ARG A 48 7.14 -3.03 -24.17
C ARG A 48 7.92 -2.05 -25.04
N VAL A 49 8.70 -1.19 -24.42
CA VAL A 49 9.54 -0.21 -25.12
C VAL A 49 11.01 -0.44 -24.80
N ARG A 50 11.90 0.03 -25.69
CA ARG A 50 13.34 0.01 -25.44
C ARG A 50 13.66 1.20 -24.54
N GLY A 51 13.97 0.90 -23.28
CA GLY A 51 14.36 1.91 -22.30
C GLY A 51 15.82 2.34 -22.44
N ASN A 52 16.32 3.02 -21.40
CA ASN A 52 17.72 3.40 -21.30
C ASN A 52 18.63 2.16 -21.36
N ILE A 53 19.69 2.21 -22.19
CA ILE A 53 20.68 1.13 -22.36
C ILE A 53 21.25 0.68 -21.00
N THR A 54 21.52 1.62 -20.10
CA THR A 54 22.07 1.31 -18.76
C THR A 54 21.07 0.55 -17.90
N MET A 55 19.79 0.98 -17.91
CA MET A 55 18.71 0.28 -17.21
C MET A 55 18.50 -1.13 -17.77
N GLN A 56 18.51 -1.27 -19.09
CA GLN A 56 18.37 -2.57 -19.74
C GLN A 56 19.52 -3.51 -19.38
N ALA A 57 20.77 -3.01 -19.35
CA ALA A 57 21.94 -3.78 -18.90
C ALA A 57 21.82 -4.22 -17.44
N MET A 58 21.20 -3.41 -16.59
CA MET A 58 20.88 -3.75 -15.20
C MET A 58 19.67 -4.69 -15.03
N GLY A 59 19.05 -5.13 -16.13
CA GLY A 59 17.91 -6.06 -16.14
C GLY A 59 16.55 -5.41 -15.93
N TRP A 60 16.43 -4.09 -16.11
CA TRP A 60 15.14 -3.40 -16.09
C TRP A 60 14.40 -3.57 -17.42
N LEU A 61 13.09 -3.69 -17.32
CA LEU A 61 12.13 -3.64 -18.40
C LEU A 61 11.37 -2.33 -18.30
N THR A 62 11.07 -1.73 -19.45
CA THR A 62 10.26 -0.52 -19.55
C THR A 62 9.02 -0.83 -20.38
N TYR A 63 7.87 -0.44 -19.85
CA TYR A 63 6.59 -0.50 -20.55
C TYR A 63 5.97 0.88 -20.63
N SER A 64 5.34 1.20 -21.75
CA SER A 64 4.51 2.40 -21.90
C SER A 64 3.05 2.04 -21.83
N LEU A 65 2.26 2.86 -21.16
CA LEU A 65 0.81 2.74 -21.04
C LEU A 65 0.16 4.12 -21.20
N HIS A 66 -1.09 4.16 -21.66
CA HIS A 66 -1.83 5.41 -21.86
C HIS A 66 -3.02 5.43 -20.91
N VAL A 67 -2.93 6.19 -19.83
CA VAL A 67 -3.99 6.37 -18.82
C VAL A 67 -4.55 7.77 -19.00
N GLU A 68 -5.87 7.89 -19.10
CA GLU A 68 -6.54 9.20 -19.26
C GLU A 68 -5.97 10.04 -20.43
N GLY A 69 -5.51 9.37 -21.49
CA GLY A 69 -4.89 10.01 -22.65
C GLY A 69 -3.44 10.49 -22.43
N GLN A 70 -2.88 10.33 -21.23
CA GLN A 70 -1.47 10.62 -20.92
C GLN A 70 -0.62 9.35 -20.97
N ARG A 71 0.60 9.48 -21.50
CA ARG A 71 1.54 8.36 -21.57
C ARG A 71 2.37 8.29 -20.29
N HIS A 72 2.32 7.14 -19.63
CA HIS A 72 3.12 6.82 -18.45
C HIS A 72 4.09 5.68 -18.74
N TYR A 73 5.15 5.61 -17.95
CA TYR A 73 6.15 4.57 -18.07
C TYR A 73 6.25 3.74 -16.79
N ILE A 74 6.11 2.42 -16.93
CA ILE A 74 6.42 1.47 -15.86
C ILE A 74 7.85 0.99 -16.06
N TYR A 75 8.66 1.15 -15.02
CA TYR A 75 9.99 0.56 -14.93
C TYR A 75 9.92 -0.60 -13.96
N MET A 76 10.26 -1.81 -14.42
CA MET A 76 10.13 -3.02 -13.63
C MET A 76 11.31 -3.95 -13.81
N LYS A 77 11.77 -4.59 -12.73
CA LYS A 77 12.89 -5.53 -12.75
C LYS A 77 12.50 -6.81 -12.02
N ALA A 78 12.82 -7.95 -12.65
CA ALA A 78 12.48 -9.25 -12.09
C ALA A 78 13.17 -9.41 -10.74
N LYS A 79 12.39 -9.75 -9.71
CA LYS A 79 12.92 -9.93 -8.36
C LYS A 79 13.33 -11.39 -8.18
N LYS A 80 14.64 -11.62 -8.19
CA LYS A 80 15.26 -12.96 -8.24
C LYS A 80 15.05 -13.82 -6.97
N PHE A 81 14.67 -13.24 -5.83
CA PHE A 81 14.78 -13.91 -4.51
C PHE A 81 13.59 -13.76 -3.53
N SER A 82 12.34 -13.48 -3.94
CA SER A 82 11.28 -13.39 -2.89
C SER A 82 9.84 -13.65 -3.33
N MET A 83 9.57 -14.74 -4.01
CA MET A 83 8.22 -15.30 -3.98
C MET A 83 8.26 -16.63 -3.26
N SER A 84 7.41 -16.76 -2.23
CA SER A 84 7.10 -18.06 -1.66
C SER A 84 6.62 -18.92 -2.82
N ARG A 85 7.27 -20.07 -3.05
CA ARG A 85 6.75 -21.09 -3.98
C ARG A 85 5.35 -21.58 -3.58
N HIS A 86 4.91 -21.24 -2.37
CA HIS A 86 3.63 -21.59 -1.77
C HIS A 86 2.77 -20.33 -1.62
N LEU A 87 2.32 -19.76 -2.74
CA LEU A 87 1.27 -18.75 -2.73
C LEU A 87 -0.07 -19.49 -2.56
N SER A 88 -0.71 -19.37 -1.39
CA SER A 88 -2.03 -19.94 -1.17
C SER A 88 -3.10 -19.01 -1.71
N VAL A 89 -3.93 -19.52 -2.63
CA VAL A 89 -5.12 -18.83 -3.15
C VAL A 89 -6.35 -19.48 -2.54
N PHE A 90 -7.26 -18.66 -2.02
CA PHE A 90 -8.52 -19.13 -1.44
C PHE A 90 -9.67 -18.72 -2.34
N THR A 91 -10.49 -19.69 -2.71
CA THR A 91 -11.71 -19.49 -3.51
C THR A 91 -12.89 -20.12 -2.80
N TYR A 92 -14.10 -19.66 -3.09
CA TYR A 92 -15.31 -20.29 -2.60
C TYR A 92 -15.96 -21.06 -3.75
N THR A 93 -16.36 -22.30 -3.49
CA THR A 93 -17.17 -23.08 -4.43
C THR A 93 -18.57 -22.45 -4.55
N GLU A 94 -19.33 -22.81 -5.58
CA GLU A 94 -20.75 -22.43 -5.74
C GLU A 94 -21.61 -22.76 -4.50
N GLN A 95 -21.25 -23.80 -3.74
CA GLN A 95 -21.93 -24.21 -2.50
C GLN A 95 -21.41 -23.46 -1.25
N GLY A 96 -20.50 -22.49 -1.40
CA GLY A 96 -19.93 -21.70 -0.32
C GLY A 96 -18.80 -22.37 0.49
N ALA A 97 -18.31 -23.54 0.08
CA ALA A 97 -17.16 -24.18 0.73
C ALA A 97 -15.85 -23.45 0.39
N LEU A 98 -14.97 -23.29 1.41
CA LEU A 98 -13.64 -22.71 1.24
C LEU A 98 -12.71 -23.74 0.55
N HIS A 99 -12.13 -23.36 -0.57
CA HIS A 99 -11.16 -24.14 -1.33
C HIS A 99 -9.81 -23.41 -1.35
N GLN A 100 -8.75 -24.09 -0.91
CA GLN A 100 -7.39 -23.59 -0.94
C GLN A 100 -6.61 -24.28 -2.07
N ASP A 101 -5.99 -23.49 -2.93
CA ASP A 101 -5.10 -23.93 -4.00
C ASP A 101 -3.69 -23.31 -3.87
N GLN A 102 -2.69 -23.94 -4.47
CA GLN A 102 -1.31 -23.45 -4.57
C GLN A 102 -0.87 -23.41 -6.03
N PRO A 103 -1.19 -22.35 -6.78
CA PRO A 103 -0.82 -22.26 -8.19
C PRO A 103 0.69 -22.20 -8.39
N PHE A 104 1.15 -22.80 -9.49
CA PHE A 104 2.52 -22.67 -9.94
C PHE A 104 2.78 -21.26 -10.51
N VAL A 105 3.66 -20.50 -9.86
CA VAL A 105 4.08 -19.17 -10.31
C VAL A 105 5.39 -19.28 -11.11
N GLN A 106 5.39 -18.79 -12.36
CA GLN A 106 6.59 -18.80 -13.19
C GLN A 106 7.64 -17.82 -12.64
N ASN A 107 8.93 -18.14 -12.88
CA ASN A 107 10.07 -17.36 -12.37
C ASN A 107 10.08 -15.88 -12.83
N ASN A 108 9.39 -15.56 -13.92
CA ASN A 108 9.29 -14.24 -14.51
C ASN A 108 7.99 -13.51 -14.15
N CYS A 109 7.19 -13.98 -13.19
CA CYS A 109 5.95 -13.29 -12.81
C CYS A 109 6.16 -12.20 -11.75
N TYR A 110 7.30 -12.18 -11.06
CA TYR A 110 7.51 -11.31 -9.91
C TYR A 110 8.49 -10.17 -10.21
N TYR A 111 7.97 -8.95 -10.18
CA TYR A 111 8.73 -7.74 -10.47
C TYR A 111 8.63 -6.72 -9.33
N HIS A 112 9.70 -5.97 -9.12
CA HIS A 112 9.67 -4.71 -8.39
C HIS A 112 9.82 -3.57 -9.38
N GLY A 113 9.18 -2.44 -9.12
CA GLY A 113 9.18 -1.34 -10.07
C GLY A 113 8.55 -0.07 -9.53
N TYR A 114 8.53 0.95 -10.36
CA TYR A 114 7.86 2.23 -10.12
C TYR A 114 7.24 2.76 -11.42
N VAL A 115 6.32 3.71 -11.28
CA VAL A 115 5.65 4.42 -12.38
C VAL A 115 6.17 5.86 -12.41
N ASP A 116 6.44 6.35 -13.61
CA ASP A 116 6.79 7.74 -13.93
C ASP A 116 5.68 8.38 -14.78
#